data_AF-A0A6I4V6D4-F1
#
_entry.id   AF-A0A6I4V6D4-F1
#
_cell.length_a   1.000
_cell.length_b   1.000
_cell.length_c   1.000
_cell.angle_alpha   90.00
_cell.angle_beta   90.00
_cell.angle_gamma   90.00
#
_symmetry.space_group_name_H-M   'P 1'
#
loop_
_entity.id
_entity.type
_entity.pdbx_description
1 polymer ?
#
loop_
_entity_poly.entity_id
_entity_poly.type
_entity_poly.pdbx_seq_one_letter_code
_entity_poly.pdbx_strand_id
1 'polypeptide(L)'
;MNTLKSSRLLKRLTVGSLIAFSLSHAAIADDVNLRTMIPGVPDIDAEAYVLIDYNSGKVLAEKNADVRRDPASLTKMMTSYVIGQAVKAGKIHQDDLVTVGPDAWATGNPVFKGSSLMFLKPGDRVPVSQLTRGIVLQSGNDACVAMADYVAGSQDAFVNLMNNYVKAIGLQNTHFQTVHGLDAEGQYSSARDMALIGQALIRDVPEEYAVYKEKEFTFNNMRQMNRNGLLWDTNLNVDGIKTGHTNAAGYNLVASATEGQMRLISAVMGGHTYKGRETESKKLLTWGFRFFETVAPLKAGKEFASEPVWFGDNDRVQLGVEKDAYLTIPRGRMKDLKASYVLNNTELHAPLKKNQVVGSINFQLDGKTIEQRPLVVLNEIQEGGFFSRIVDYIKLMFHHWFG
;
A
#
# COMPACT_ATOMS: atom_id res chain seq x y z
N MET A 1 101.59 22.02 -7.55
CA MET A 1 102.11 20.82 -8.24
C MET A 1 100.96 19.85 -8.48
N ASN A 2 100.99 19.11 -9.60
CA ASN A 2 100.12 17.99 -10.02
C ASN A 2 98.60 18.30 -10.16
N THR A 3 97.88 18.17 -11.29
CA THR A 3 97.68 17.07 -12.30
C THR A 3 96.84 15.89 -11.75
N LEU A 4 95.83 15.27 -12.41
CA LEU A 4 95.09 15.31 -13.71
C LEU A 4 93.74 14.54 -13.49
N LYS A 5 92.59 14.62 -14.20
CA LYS A 5 92.02 15.18 -15.47
C LYS A 5 90.65 15.85 -15.14
N SER A 6 89.85 16.52 -16.00
CA SER A 6 89.72 16.72 -17.47
C SER A 6 88.88 15.72 -18.32
N SER A 7 87.55 15.90 -18.31
CA SER A 7 86.62 15.65 -19.46
C SER A 7 85.34 16.48 -19.22
N ARG A 8 84.97 17.46 -20.06
CA ARG A 8 84.21 17.38 -21.34
C ARG A 8 82.77 16.84 -21.19
N LEU A 9 81.72 17.42 -21.79
CA LEU A 9 81.48 18.79 -22.33
C LEU A 9 79.95 18.94 -22.62
N LEU A 10 79.47 20.14 -23.00
CA LEU A 10 78.11 20.48 -23.44
C LEU A 10 76.94 20.26 -22.44
N LYS A 11 76.46 21.35 -21.85
CA LYS A 11 75.02 21.56 -21.64
C LYS A 11 74.51 22.50 -22.73
N ARG A 12 73.57 22.06 -23.58
CA ARG A 12 72.79 22.96 -24.43
C ARG A 12 71.69 23.61 -23.58
N LEU A 13 71.34 24.86 -23.87
CA LEU A 13 70.05 25.39 -23.45
C LEU A 13 68.98 24.73 -24.32
N THR A 14 68.00 24.09 -23.69
CA THR A 14 66.71 23.74 -24.30
C THR A 14 65.62 24.28 -23.39
N VAL A 15 64.66 25.00 -23.97
CA VAL A 15 63.49 25.51 -23.25
C VAL A 15 62.68 24.31 -22.76
N GLY A 16 62.60 24.14 -21.44
CA GLY A 16 61.84 23.06 -20.83
C GLY A 16 60.34 23.37 -20.89
N SER A 17 59.61 22.67 -21.76
CA SER A 17 58.15 22.75 -21.81
C SER A 17 57.55 22.37 -20.45
N LEU A 18 56.85 23.29 -19.78
CA LEU A 18 55.96 22.93 -18.69
C LEU A 18 54.78 22.14 -19.29
N ILE A 19 54.87 20.81 -19.28
CA ILE A 19 53.71 19.95 -19.43
C ILE A 19 52.93 20.04 -18.12
N ALA A 20 52.08 21.06 -18.03
CA ALA A 20 51.05 21.13 -17.00
C ALA A 20 50.10 19.95 -17.24
N PHE A 21 50.26 18.88 -16.45
CA PHE A 21 49.28 17.80 -16.37
C PHE A 21 48.02 18.34 -15.68
N SER A 22 47.21 19.08 -16.44
CA SER A 22 45.84 19.35 -16.09
C SER A 22 45.11 18.02 -16.06
N LEU A 23 45.01 17.43 -14.87
CA LEU A 23 44.07 16.36 -14.56
C LEU A 23 42.66 16.94 -14.61
N SER A 24 42.21 17.24 -15.83
CA SER A 24 40.82 17.41 -16.18
C SER A 24 40.12 16.10 -15.84
N HIS A 25 39.67 16.02 -14.59
CA HIS A 25 38.47 15.27 -14.27
C HIS A 25 37.37 15.89 -15.11
N ALA A 26 37.22 15.36 -16.33
CA ALA A 26 35.94 15.36 -17.00
C ALA A 26 35.01 14.62 -16.05
N ALA A 27 34.34 15.38 -15.18
CA ALA A 27 33.12 14.93 -14.59
C ALA A 27 32.21 14.62 -15.78
N ILE A 28 32.12 13.33 -16.10
CA ILE A 28 30.96 12.82 -16.80
C ILE A 28 29.83 13.10 -15.82
N ALA A 29 29.16 14.23 -16.05
CA ALA A 29 27.79 14.36 -15.64
C ALA A 29 27.07 13.23 -16.37
N ASP A 30 26.70 12.18 -15.63
CA ASP A 30 25.83 11.13 -16.15
C ASP A 30 24.66 11.84 -16.81
N ASP A 31 24.51 11.64 -18.13
CA ASP A 31 23.69 12.51 -18.99
C ASP A 31 22.26 12.52 -18.44
N VAL A 32 21.91 13.63 -17.76
CA VAL A 32 20.80 13.64 -16.80
C VAL A 32 19.51 13.47 -17.58
N ASN A 33 19.05 12.24 -17.68
CA ASN A 33 18.00 11.87 -18.62
C ASN A 33 16.68 12.49 -18.16
N LEU A 34 16.39 13.67 -18.70
CA LEU A 34 15.22 14.50 -18.38
C LEU A 34 13.88 13.78 -18.65
N ARG A 35 13.90 12.63 -19.35
CA ARG A 35 12.74 11.76 -19.56
C ARG A 35 12.52 10.72 -18.47
N THR A 36 13.49 10.51 -17.58
CA THR A 36 13.44 9.49 -16.51
C THR A 36 13.56 10.06 -15.10
N MET A 37 13.86 11.35 -14.95
CA MET A 37 13.94 12.02 -13.64
C MET A 37 12.55 12.21 -13.03
N ILE A 38 12.23 11.44 -11.98
CA ILE A 38 11.17 11.80 -11.04
C ILE A 38 11.68 13.01 -10.25
N PRO A 39 11.02 14.18 -10.29
CA PRO A 39 11.42 15.32 -9.46
C PRO A 39 11.07 15.03 -7.99
N GLY A 40 11.77 15.70 -7.08
CA GLY A 40 11.59 15.52 -5.63
C GLY A 40 10.13 15.56 -5.19
N VAL A 41 9.84 14.80 -4.12
CA VAL A 41 8.54 14.81 -3.45
C VAL A 41 8.19 16.26 -3.08
N PRO A 42 6.96 16.74 -3.31
CA PRO A 42 6.55 18.09 -2.91
C PRO A 42 6.72 18.26 -1.40
N ASP A 43 6.99 19.50 -0.96
CA ASP A 43 6.92 19.79 0.46
C ASP A 43 5.46 19.78 0.94
N ILE A 44 5.28 19.15 2.11
CA ILE A 44 3.99 18.80 2.69
C ILE A 44 3.91 19.33 4.12
N ASP A 45 2.94 20.24 4.34
CA ASP A 45 2.64 20.89 5.62
C ASP A 45 1.89 19.94 6.58
N ALA A 46 2.58 18.86 6.97
CA ALA A 46 2.12 17.90 7.96
C ALA A 46 3.28 17.22 8.70
N GLU A 47 2.99 16.78 9.92
CA GLU A 47 3.90 16.04 10.80
C GLU A 47 4.33 14.68 10.22
N ALA A 48 3.38 13.94 9.62
CA ALA A 48 3.65 12.65 8.98
C ALA A 48 2.77 12.45 7.74
N TYR A 49 3.30 11.76 6.72
CA TYR A 49 2.52 11.32 5.57
C TYR A 49 3.08 10.06 4.92
N VAL A 50 2.23 9.38 4.15
CA VAL A 50 2.61 8.36 3.16
C VAL A 50 1.74 8.49 1.91
N LEU A 51 2.28 8.11 0.75
CA LEU A 51 1.57 7.89 -0.50
C LEU A 51 1.92 6.48 -1.02
N ILE A 52 0.92 5.63 -1.22
CA ILE A 52 1.07 4.27 -1.76
C ILE A 52 0.20 4.07 -3.00
N ASP A 53 0.62 3.18 -3.90
CA ASP A 53 -0.30 2.56 -4.87
C ASP A 53 -1.05 1.39 -4.23
N TYR A 54 -2.36 1.32 -4.48
CA TYR A 54 -3.25 0.31 -3.91
C TYR A 54 -2.97 -1.11 -4.42
N ASN A 55 -2.63 -1.28 -5.71
CA ASN A 55 -2.53 -2.59 -6.34
C ASN A 55 -1.15 -3.23 -6.10
N SER A 56 -0.07 -2.44 -6.20
CA SER A 56 1.30 -2.91 -6.00
C SER A 56 1.77 -2.85 -4.55
N GLY A 57 1.11 -2.04 -3.71
CA GLY A 57 1.55 -1.72 -2.35
C GLY A 57 2.80 -0.82 -2.28
N LYS A 58 3.31 -0.35 -3.43
CA LYS A 58 4.56 0.42 -3.49
C LYS A 58 4.38 1.78 -2.83
N VAL A 59 5.24 2.08 -1.85
CA VAL A 59 5.39 3.43 -1.30
C VAL A 59 6.07 4.32 -2.34
N LEU A 60 5.45 5.46 -2.65
CA LEU A 60 5.94 6.42 -3.64
C LEU A 60 6.56 7.65 -2.96
N ALA A 61 6.05 8.04 -1.79
CA ALA A 61 6.57 9.12 -0.97
C ALA A 61 6.21 8.90 0.50
N GLU A 62 7.09 9.26 1.43
CA GLU A 62 6.84 9.16 2.87
C GLU A 62 7.68 10.13 3.72
N LYS A 63 7.13 10.54 4.86
CA LYS A 63 7.77 11.33 5.92
C LYS A 63 7.19 10.87 7.24
N ASN A 64 8.04 10.45 8.18
CA ASN A 64 7.62 10.00 9.52
C ASN A 64 6.52 8.92 9.50
N ALA A 65 6.43 8.09 8.45
CA ALA A 65 5.23 7.30 8.17
C ALA A 65 4.89 6.23 9.23
N ASP A 66 5.89 5.73 9.96
CA ASP A 66 5.75 4.77 11.07
C ASP A 66 5.61 5.43 12.45
N VAL A 67 5.71 6.76 12.54
CA VAL A 67 5.62 7.48 13.82
C VAL A 67 4.21 7.37 14.37
N ARG A 68 4.10 6.91 15.61
CA ARG A 68 2.84 6.78 16.35
C ARG A 68 2.27 8.17 16.66
N ARG A 69 1.03 8.40 16.25
CA ARG A 69 0.25 9.63 16.48
C ARG A 69 -1.18 9.29 16.89
N ASP A 70 -1.90 10.27 17.45
CA ASP A 70 -3.35 10.15 17.62
C ASP A 70 -4.04 10.04 16.24
N PRO A 71 -4.78 8.96 15.96
CA PRO A 71 -5.55 8.83 14.72
C PRO A 71 -6.77 9.75 14.69
N ALA A 72 -7.26 10.21 15.84
CA ALA A 72 -8.58 10.83 15.99
C ALA A 72 -9.66 9.98 15.28
N SER A 73 -10.64 10.62 14.63
CA SER A 73 -11.69 9.93 13.87
C SER A 73 -11.23 9.18 12.61
N LEU A 74 -9.93 9.04 12.32
CA LEU A 74 -9.45 8.00 11.38
C LEU A 74 -9.68 6.58 11.94
N THR A 75 -9.73 6.41 13.27
CA THR A 75 -10.12 5.15 13.94
C THR A 75 -11.41 4.54 13.37
N LYS A 76 -12.35 5.39 12.94
CA LYS A 76 -13.61 4.96 12.31
C LYS A 76 -13.44 4.17 11.01
N MET A 77 -12.28 4.22 10.37
CA MET A 77 -11.94 3.33 9.26
C MET A 77 -11.83 1.87 9.72
N MET A 78 -11.23 1.61 10.89
CA MET A 78 -11.22 0.26 11.45
C MET A 78 -12.62 -0.15 11.93
N THR A 79 -13.40 0.78 12.50
CA THR A 79 -14.80 0.53 12.89
C THR A 79 -15.66 0.12 11.69
N SER A 80 -15.58 0.90 10.60
CA SER A 80 -16.23 0.59 9.32
C SER A 80 -15.72 -0.73 8.73
N TYR A 81 -14.41 -1.00 8.78
CA TYR A 81 -13.85 -2.28 8.34
C TYR A 81 -14.42 -3.49 9.11
N VAL A 82 -14.56 -3.41 10.44
CA VAL A 82 -15.18 -4.47 11.26
C VAL A 82 -16.67 -4.65 10.91
N ILE A 83 -17.41 -3.55 10.71
CA ILE A 83 -18.82 -3.58 10.28
C ILE A 83 -18.94 -4.25 8.89
N GLY A 84 -18.14 -3.82 7.93
CA GLY A 84 -18.09 -4.41 6.59
C GLY A 84 -17.75 -5.90 6.59
N GLN A 85 -16.84 -6.34 7.46
CA GLN A 85 -16.52 -7.77 7.62
C GLN A 85 -17.68 -8.55 8.26
N ALA A 86 -18.44 -7.95 9.18
CA ALA A 86 -19.64 -8.56 9.75
C ALA A 86 -20.77 -8.70 8.72
N VAL A 87 -20.98 -7.68 7.87
CA VAL A 87 -21.90 -7.72 6.72
C VAL A 87 -21.47 -8.79 5.71
N LYS A 88 -20.20 -8.78 5.31
CA LYS A 88 -19.62 -9.76 4.36
C LYS A 88 -19.71 -11.20 4.84
N ALA A 89 -19.67 -11.42 6.15
CA ALA A 89 -19.84 -12.72 6.78
C ALA A 89 -21.30 -13.12 7.02
N GLY A 90 -22.28 -12.31 6.59
CA GLY A 90 -23.72 -12.57 6.78
C GLY A 90 -24.17 -12.54 8.25
N LYS A 91 -23.42 -11.88 9.14
CA LYS A 91 -23.78 -11.76 10.56
C LYS A 91 -24.81 -10.66 10.83
N ILE A 92 -24.80 -9.63 9.99
CA ILE A 92 -25.71 -8.48 10.01
C ILE A 92 -25.99 -8.06 8.56
N HIS A 93 -27.12 -7.39 8.33
CA HIS A 93 -27.56 -6.92 7.02
C HIS A 93 -27.77 -5.40 7.05
N GLN A 94 -27.84 -4.78 5.88
CA GLN A 94 -27.91 -3.31 5.74
C GLN A 94 -29.28 -2.74 6.17
N ASP A 95 -30.31 -3.57 6.17
CA ASP A 95 -31.69 -3.30 6.58
C ASP A 95 -32.00 -3.71 8.03
N ASP A 96 -31.09 -4.41 8.72
CA ASP A 96 -31.26 -4.78 10.12
C ASP A 96 -31.44 -3.54 11.02
N LEU A 97 -32.45 -3.59 11.89
CA LEU A 97 -32.85 -2.47 12.75
C LEU A 97 -32.19 -2.54 14.12
N VAL A 98 -31.09 -1.81 14.27
CA VAL A 98 -30.36 -1.62 15.53
C VAL A 98 -31.18 -0.78 16.50
N THR A 99 -31.36 -1.26 17.73
CA THR A 99 -31.98 -0.47 18.82
C THR A 99 -30.90 0.27 19.59
N VAL A 100 -31.01 1.60 19.67
CA VAL A 100 -29.99 2.47 20.27
C VAL A 100 -29.99 2.37 21.81
N GLY A 101 -28.80 2.16 22.38
CA GLY A 101 -28.55 2.08 23.82
C GLY A 101 -28.44 3.44 24.54
N PRO A 102 -28.37 3.44 25.89
CA PRO A 102 -28.23 4.66 26.70
C PRO A 102 -26.84 5.29 26.65
N ASP A 103 -25.81 4.53 26.29
CA ASP A 103 -24.41 4.93 26.18
C ASP A 103 -24.07 5.56 24.81
N ALA A 104 -24.77 5.12 23.76
CA ALA A 104 -24.82 5.80 22.45
C ALA A 104 -25.53 7.18 22.49
N TRP A 105 -26.15 7.57 23.61
CA TRP A 105 -26.93 8.81 23.70
C TRP A 105 -26.06 10.04 24.00
N ALA A 106 -25.99 10.97 23.04
CA ALA A 106 -25.26 12.23 23.11
C ALA A 106 -25.50 13.09 24.37
N THR A 107 -26.69 13.06 24.96
CA THR A 107 -27.02 13.85 26.16
C THR A 107 -26.78 13.06 27.46
N GLY A 108 -26.78 11.73 27.40
CA GLY A 108 -26.48 10.86 28.54
C GLY A 108 -24.98 10.61 28.75
N ASN A 109 -24.17 10.75 27.68
CA ASN A 109 -22.74 10.44 27.67
C ASN A 109 -21.87 11.71 27.53
N PRO A 110 -21.27 12.24 28.62
CA PRO A 110 -20.46 13.46 28.59
C PRO A 110 -19.23 13.41 27.68
N VAL A 111 -18.71 12.21 27.35
CA VAL A 111 -17.55 12.01 26.47
C VAL A 111 -17.81 12.55 25.06
N PHE A 112 -19.08 12.61 24.64
CA PHE A 112 -19.46 13.12 23.33
C PHE A 112 -19.60 14.65 23.23
N LYS A 113 -19.41 15.39 24.32
CA LYS A 113 -19.58 16.86 24.37
C LYS A 113 -18.68 17.58 23.35
N GLY A 114 -19.28 18.29 22.40
CA GLY A 114 -18.57 19.03 21.35
C GLY A 114 -18.03 18.18 20.19
N SER A 115 -18.39 16.89 20.14
CA SER A 115 -17.93 15.94 19.12
C SER A 115 -18.93 15.77 17.96
N SER A 116 -18.59 14.96 16.95
CA SER A 116 -19.47 14.69 15.80
C SER A 116 -20.47 13.58 16.11
N LEU A 117 -21.74 13.76 15.71
CA LEU A 117 -22.88 12.96 16.16
C LEU A 117 -23.97 12.82 15.07
N MET A 118 -24.73 11.73 15.11
CA MET A 118 -26.04 11.59 14.43
C MET A 118 -27.20 12.16 15.26
N PHE A 119 -27.01 12.37 16.56
CA PHE A 119 -28.02 12.75 17.56
C PHE A 119 -29.05 11.63 17.82
N LEU A 120 -28.55 10.39 17.98
CA LEU A 120 -29.34 9.22 18.37
C LEU A 120 -29.90 9.35 19.80
N LYS A 121 -31.03 8.68 20.08
CA LYS A 121 -31.68 8.62 21.40
C LYS A 121 -31.95 7.16 21.83
N PRO A 122 -31.99 6.87 23.14
CA PRO A 122 -32.24 5.50 23.61
C PRO A 122 -33.61 4.99 23.14
N GLY A 123 -33.64 3.79 22.57
CA GLY A 123 -34.85 3.19 22.01
C GLY A 123 -35.19 3.58 20.57
N ASP A 124 -34.44 4.51 19.94
CA ASP A 124 -34.50 4.70 18.48
C ASP A 124 -34.17 3.36 17.78
N ARG A 125 -34.88 3.03 16.70
CA ARG A 125 -34.58 1.87 15.84
C ARG A 125 -34.07 2.33 14.49
N VAL A 126 -32.79 2.14 14.23
CA VAL A 126 -32.09 2.70 13.06
C VAL A 126 -31.51 1.57 12.21
N PRO A 127 -31.71 1.57 10.88
CA PRO A 127 -31.05 0.60 10.00
C PRO A 127 -29.52 0.69 10.08
N VAL A 128 -28.82 -0.45 10.01
CA VAL A 128 -27.35 -0.52 9.86
C VAL A 128 -26.86 0.44 8.77
N SER A 129 -27.53 0.45 7.61
CA SER A 129 -27.22 1.33 6.47
C SER A 129 -27.33 2.84 6.74
N GLN A 130 -28.06 3.27 7.77
CA GLN A 130 -28.12 4.66 8.22
C GLN A 130 -27.01 4.95 9.26
N LEU A 131 -26.73 4.00 10.16
CA LEU A 131 -25.64 4.12 11.13
C LEU A 131 -24.27 4.14 10.45
N THR A 132 -24.00 3.24 9.50
CA THR A 132 -22.78 3.25 8.66
C THR A 132 -22.59 4.61 7.97
N ARG A 133 -23.64 5.20 7.39
CA ARG A 133 -23.58 6.53 6.77
C ARG A 133 -23.25 7.63 7.79
N GLY A 134 -23.77 7.54 9.01
CA GLY A 134 -23.39 8.41 10.13
C GLY A 134 -21.92 8.31 10.52
N ILE A 135 -21.39 7.08 10.63
CA ILE A 135 -19.98 6.80 10.93
C ILE A 135 -19.06 7.35 9.82
N VAL A 136 -19.43 7.10 8.55
CA VAL A 136 -18.62 7.41 7.37
C VAL A 136 -18.68 8.90 7.01
N LEU A 137 -19.86 9.41 6.64
CA LEU A 137 -20.02 10.78 6.12
C LEU A 137 -19.91 11.81 7.25
N GLN A 138 -20.65 11.58 8.34
CA GLN A 138 -20.74 12.53 9.45
C GLN A 138 -19.72 12.32 10.57
N SER A 139 -18.99 11.21 10.60
CA SER A 139 -18.07 10.90 11.68
C SER A 139 -18.73 10.79 13.06
N GLY A 140 -20.00 10.34 13.11
CA GLY A 140 -20.80 10.21 14.33
C GLY A 140 -20.19 9.24 15.34
N ASN A 141 -20.01 9.68 16.59
CA ASN A 141 -19.47 8.86 17.68
C ASN A 141 -20.54 7.97 18.32
N ASP A 142 -21.75 8.49 18.47
CA ASP A 142 -22.96 7.78 18.87
C ASP A 142 -23.25 6.58 17.96
N ALA A 143 -23.13 6.78 16.64
CA ALA A 143 -23.29 5.74 15.64
C ALA A 143 -22.25 4.61 15.76
N CYS A 144 -21.00 4.94 16.12
CA CYS A 144 -19.96 3.93 16.35
C CYS A 144 -20.26 3.06 17.56
N VAL A 145 -20.81 3.63 18.64
CA VAL A 145 -21.21 2.86 19.83
C VAL A 145 -22.38 1.95 19.50
N ALA A 146 -23.48 2.49 18.97
CA ALA A 146 -24.66 1.69 18.60
C ALA A 146 -24.34 0.52 17.65
N MET A 147 -23.42 0.70 16.70
CA MET A 147 -22.94 -0.40 15.85
C MET A 147 -21.98 -1.36 16.57
N ALA A 148 -21.17 -0.89 17.51
CA ALA A 148 -20.25 -1.74 18.26
C ALA A 148 -20.99 -2.73 19.16
N ASP A 149 -21.97 -2.25 19.92
CA ASP A 149 -22.78 -3.10 20.80
C ASP A 149 -23.66 -4.06 20.00
N TYR A 150 -24.16 -3.63 18.84
CA TYR A 150 -24.92 -4.50 17.94
C TYR A 150 -24.07 -5.62 17.30
N VAL A 151 -22.83 -5.32 16.89
CA VAL A 151 -21.95 -6.29 16.21
C VAL A 151 -21.22 -7.21 17.19
N ALA A 152 -20.89 -6.75 18.40
CA ALA A 152 -20.02 -7.46 19.33
C ALA A 152 -20.59 -7.65 20.75
N GLY A 153 -21.76 -7.10 21.06
CA GLY A 153 -22.38 -7.15 22.39
C GLY A 153 -21.83 -6.11 23.39
N SER A 154 -20.66 -5.53 23.12
CA SER A 154 -20.14 -4.36 23.83
C SER A 154 -19.05 -3.64 23.03
N GLN A 155 -18.84 -2.35 23.34
CA GLN A 155 -17.71 -1.54 22.86
C GLN A 155 -16.35 -2.23 23.09
N ASP A 156 -16.11 -2.83 24.27
CA ASP A 156 -14.85 -3.54 24.58
C ASP A 156 -14.65 -4.77 23.68
N ALA A 157 -15.71 -5.57 23.46
CA ALA A 157 -15.64 -6.72 22.56
C ALA A 157 -15.37 -6.27 21.12
N PHE A 158 -15.92 -5.13 20.70
CA PHE A 158 -15.65 -4.54 19.39
C PHE A 158 -14.22 -4.01 19.26
N VAL A 159 -13.67 -3.32 20.26
CA VAL A 159 -12.27 -2.88 20.28
C VAL A 159 -11.31 -4.07 20.22
N ASN A 160 -11.66 -5.20 20.84
CA ASN A 160 -10.92 -6.45 20.67
C ASN A 160 -10.97 -6.99 19.23
N LEU A 161 -12.10 -6.89 18.52
CA LEU A 161 -12.16 -7.21 17.08
C LEU A 161 -11.28 -6.27 16.25
N MET A 162 -11.33 -4.95 16.50
CA MET A 162 -10.48 -3.96 15.84
C MET A 162 -8.98 -4.31 16.00
N ASN A 163 -8.55 -4.61 17.23
CA ASN A 163 -7.16 -4.98 17.53
C ASN A 163 -6.76 -6.40 17.05
N ASN A 164 -7.71 -7.28 16.78
CA ASN A 164 -7.44 -8.53 16.07
C ASN A 164 -7.21 -8.29 14.58
N TYR A 165 -7.93 -7.36 13.94
CA TYR A 165 -7.67 -6.98 12.55
C TYR A 165 -6.40 -6.14 12.38
N VAL A 166 -5.98 -5.36 13.37
CA VAL A 166 -4.62 -4.76 13.42
C VAL A 166 -3.56 -5.84 13.18
N LYS A 167 -3.64 -6.97 13.91
CA LYS A 167 -2.72 -8.10 13.75
C LYS A 167 -2.89 -8.82 12.42
N ALA A 168 -4.13 -9.06 11.97
CA ALA A 168 -4.42 -9.80 10.75
C ALA A 168 -4.03 -9.05 9.46
N ILE A 169 -4.08 -7.71 9.47
CA ILE A 169 -3.59 -6.86 8.36
C ILE A 169 -2.06 -6.67 8.46
N GLY A 170 -1.45 -6.94 9.62
CA GLY A 170 0.00 -6.82 9.85
C GLY A 170 0.47 -5.42 10.24
N LEU A 171 -0.42 -4.60 10.82
CA LEU A 171 -0.13 -3.23 11.24
C LEU A 171 0.84 -3.22 12.44
N GLN A 172 1.89 -2.39 12.37
CA GLN A 172 3.02 -2.45 13.33
C GLN A 172 2.99 -1.34 14.39
N ASN A 173 2.33 -0.22 14.09
CA ASN A 173 2.33 1.00 14.91
C ASN A 173 0.91 1.50 15.16
N THR A 174 -0.02 0.57 15.39
CA THR A 174 -1.44 0.86 15.65
C THR A 174 -1.98 0.06 16.83
N HIS A 175 -2.75 0.73 17.69
CA HIS A 175 -3.56 0.12 18.75
C HIS A 175 -4.80 0.98 19.02
N PHE A 176 -5.96 0.36 19.12
CA PHE A 176 -7.23 1.05 19.37
C PHE A 176 -7.71 0.83 20.80
N GLN A 177 -8.26 1.88 21.41
CA GLN A 177 -8.90 1.85 22.73
C GLN A 177 -10.39 2.21 22.68
N THR A 178 -10.84 2.85 21.59
CA THR A 178 -12.22 3.32 21.44
C THR A 178 -12.78 2.97 20.07
N VAL A 179 -14.09 2.77 19.98
CA VAL A 179 -14.80 2.45 18.73
C VAL A 179 -14.94 3.65 17.79
N HIS A 180 -14.56 4.85 18.24
CA HIS A 180 -14.77 6.11 17.51
C HIS A 180 -13.51 6.96 17.30
N GLY A 181 -12.43 6.75 18.05
CA GLY A 181 -11.25 7.62 18.01
C GLY A 181 -11.53 9.00 18.61
N LEU A 182 -11.93 9.00 19.89
CA LEU A 182 -11.75 10.13 20.78
C LEU A 182 -10.51 9.86 21.63
N ASP A 183 -9.94 10.92 22.20
CA ASP A 183 -8.72 10.93 23.00
C ASP A 183 -8.77 9.85 24.10
N ALA A 184 -7.83 8.89 24.05
CA ALA A 184 -7.75 7.76 24.98
C ALA A 184 -6.29 7.31 25.15
N GLU A 185 -5.88 7.02 26.38
CA GLU A 185 -4.48 6.68 26.68
C GLU A 185 -4.07 5.35 26.05
N GLY A 186 -2.92 5.34 25.37
CA GLY A 186 -2.44 4.18 24.62
C GLY A 186 -3.12 3.94 23.27
N GLN A 187 -4.06 4.77 22.84
CA GLN A 187 -4.59 4.75 21.47
C GLN A 187 -3.64 5.47 20.51
N TYR A 188 -3.21 4.79 19.43
CA TYR A 188 -2.34 5.38 18.42
C TYR A 188 -2.46 4.66 17.07
N SER A 189 -2.04 5.34 15.99
CA SER A 189 -1.76 4.74 14.69
C SER A 189 -0.59 5.44 14.01
N SER A 190 -0.20 4.98 12.83
CA SER A 190 0.84 5.59 11.98
C SER A 190 0.26 5.92 10.60
N ALA A 191 0.91 6.81 9.84
CA ALA A 191 0.44 7.15 8.50
C ALA A 191 0.50 5.93 7.56
N ARG A 192 1.54 5.08 7.71
CA ARG A 192 1.65 3.80 6.98
C ARG A 192 0.48 2.89 7.30
N ASP A 193 0.21 2.64 8.59
CA ASP A 193 -0.87 1.76 8.99
C ASP A 193 -2.25 2.30 8.56
N MET A 194 -2.47 3.61 8.62
CA MET A 194 -3.73 4.22 8.16
C MET A 194 -3.94 4.10 6.65
N ALA A 195 -2.86 4.16 5.84
CA ALA A 195 -2.93 3.85 4.42
C ALA A 195 -3.19 2.35 4.18
N LEU A 196 -2.63 1.45 4.99
CA LEU A 196 -2.88 0.00 4.91
C LEU A 196 -4.31 -0.38 5.35
N ILE A 197 -4.88 0.28 6.36
CA ILE A 197 -6.32 0.15 6.71
C ILE A 197 -7.17 0.63 5.53
N GLY A 198 -6.80 1.75 4.89
CA GLY A 198 -7.47 2.23 3.67
C GLY A 198 -7.41 1.21 2.54
N GLN A 199 -6.24 0.60 2.30
CA GLN A 199 -6.04 -0.44 1.29
C GLN A 199 -6.89 -1.69 1.59
N ALA A 200 -6.94 -2.12 2.86
CA ALA A 200 -7.75 -3.25 3.31
C ALA A 200 -9.25 -2.97 3.15
N LEU A 201 -9.72 -1.76 3.50
CA LEU A 201 -11.14 -1.39 3.36
C LEU A 201 -11.59 -1.42 1.90
N ILE A 202 -10.76 -0.91 0.98
CA ILE A 202 -11.02 -0.95 -0.47
C ILE A 202 -10.99 -2.38 -1.03
N ARG A 203 -10.07 -3.23 -0.53
CA ARG A 203 -9.83 -4.59 -1.04
C ARG A 203 -10.82 -5.62 -0.51
N ASP A 204 -11.06 -5.59 0.80
CA ASP A 204 -11.69 -6.70 1.53
C ASP A 204 -13.17 -6.46 1.77
N VAL A 205 -13.63 -5.20 1.84
CA VAL A 205 -15.04 -4.82 2.09
C VAL A 205 -15.51 -3.73 1.13
N PRO A 206 -15.45 -3.95 -0.21
CA PRO A 206 -15.70 -2.91 -1.21
C PRO A 206 -17.13 -2.33 -1.18
N GLU A 207 -18.11 -3.08 -0.67
CA GLU A 207 -19.50 -2.62 -0.46
C GLU A 207 -19.58 -1.55 0.64
N GLU A 208 -18.82 -1.72 1.73
CA GLU A 208 -18.66 -0.74 2.80
C GLU A 208 -17.81 0.44 2.30
N TYR A 209 -16.75 0.19 1.51
CA TYR A 209 -15.98 1.26 0.88
C TYR A 209 -16.86 2.14 -0.03
N ALA A 210 -17.84 1.57 -0.72
CA ALA A 210 -18.69 2.30 -1.65
C ALA A 210 -19.51 3.43 -0.99
N VAL A 211 -19.69 3.43 0.33
CA VAL A 211 -20.35 4.50 1.10
C VAL A 211 -19.47 5.76 1.21
N TYR A 212 -18.14 5.62 1.19
CA TYR A 212 -17.21 6.74 1.42
C TYR A 212 -17.25 7.85 0.35
N LYS A 213 -17.73 7.53 -0.86
CA LYS A 213 -17.91 8.49 -1.96
C LYS A 213 -19.26 9.22 -1.93
N GLU A 214 -20.19 8.82 -1.06
CA GLU A 214 -21.48 9.52 -0.93
C GLU A 214 -21.25 10.93 -0.39
N LYS A 215 -21.81 11.93 -1.07
CA LYS A 215 -21.55 13.35 -0.79
C LYS A 215 -22.46 13.93 0.30
N GLU A 216 -23.65 13.37 0.44
CA GLU A 216 -24.64 13.73 1.44
C GLU A 216 -25.59 12.56 1.73
N PHE A 217 -26.13 12.50 2.93
CA PHE A 217 -27.24 11.61 3.28
C PHE A 217 -28.25 12.36 4.17
N THR A 218 -29.44 11.80 4.36
CA THR A 218 -30.48 12.41 5.21
C THR A 218 -30.90 11.46 6.32
N PHE A 219 -30.85 11.96 7.56
CA PHE A 219 -31.26 11.25 8.77
C PHE A 219 -32.10 12.19 9.65
N ASN A 220 -33.21 11.71 10.22
CA ASN A 220 -34.16 12.51 11.02
C ASN A 220 -34.53 13.85 10.36
N ASN A 221 -34.82 13.83 9.05
CA ASN A 221 -35.11 14.99 8.19
C ASN A 221 -34.00 16.06 8.08
N MET A 222 -32.82 15.80 8.66
CA MET A 222 -31.64 16.65 8.52
C MET A 222 -30.71 16.10 7.45
N ARG A 223 -30.43 16.91 6.43
CA ARG A 223 -29.44 16.58 5.39
C ARG A 223 -28.03 16.86 5.90
N GLN A 224 -27.14 15.90 5.73
CA GLN A 224 -25.81 15.86 6.30
C GLN A 224 -24.76 15.63 5.22
N MET A 225 -23.85 16.59 5.06
CA MET A 225 -22.76 16.51 4.08
C MET A 225 -21.63 15.58 4.56
N ASN A 226 -20.92 14.95 3.62
CA ASN A 226 -19.67 14.23 3.91
C ASN A 226 -18.55 15.21 4.28
N ARG A 227 -17.76 14.89 5.32
CA ARG A 227 -16.67 15.74 5.83
C ARG A 227 -15.38 15.68 4.99
N ASN A 228 -15.28 14.84 3.97
CA ASN A 228 -14.13 14.78 3.05
C ASN A 228 -14.31 15.75 1.87
N GLY A 229 -13.76 16.98 1.99
CA GLY A 229 -13.91 18.02 0.97
C GLY A 229 -13.36 17.67 -0.40
N LEU A 230 -12.43 16.70 -0.50
CA LEU A 230 -11.85 16.27 -1.77
C LEU A 230 -12.83 15.52 -2.68
N LEU A 231 -13.97 15.03 -2.17
CA LEU A 231 -15.02 14.44 -3.00
C LEU A 231 -15.65 15.46 -3.98
N TRP A 232 -15.48 16.77 -3.73
CA TRP A 232 -15.93 17.85 -4.61
C TRP A 232 -14.82 18.40 -5.53
N ASP A 233 -13.63 17.81 -5.53
CA ASP A 233 -12.57 18.21 -6.43
C ASP A 233 -12.87 17.79 -7.88
N THR A 234 -12.67 18.68 -8.84
CA THR A 234 -12.89 18.43 -10.26
C THR A 234 -11.66 17.84 -10.97
N ASN A 235 -10.50 17.83 -10.31
CA ASN A 235 -9.21 17.52 -10.94
C ASN A 235 -8.64 16.15 -10.51
N LEU A 236 -9.32 15.44 -9.60
CA LEU A 236 -8.99 14.10 -9.14
C LEU A 236 -10.29 13.32 -8.95
N ASN A 237 -10.35 12.07 -9.43
CA ASN A 237 -11.47 11.18 -9.12
C ASN A 237 -11.29 10.57 -7.72
N VAL A 238 -11.62 11.34 -6.68
CA VAL A 238 -11.53 10.96 -5.27
C VAL A 238 -12.81 10.24 -4.85
N ASP A 239 -12.68 9.05 -4.28
CA ASP A 239 -13.82 8.24 -3.81
C ASP A 239 -13.73 7.85 -2.33
N GLY A 240 -12.73 8.36 -1.61
CA GLY A 240 -12.57 8.17 -0.17
C GLY A 240 -11.39 8.97 0.40
N ILE A 241 -11.01 8.79 1.67
CA ILE A 241 -11.62 7.91 2.67
C ILE A 241 -12.11 8.78 3.83
N LYS A 242 -11.32 8.99 4.89
CA LYS A 242 -11.80 9.55 6.16
C LYS A 242 -10.98 10.76 6.62
N THR A 243 -11.68 11.78 7.13
CA THR A 243 -11.09 12.90 7.88
C THR A 243 -11.09 12.63 9.39
N GLY A 244 -10.09 13.18 10.09
CA GLY A 244 -10.00 13.21 11.55
C GLY A 244 -9.46 14.55 12.06
N HIS A 245 -9.86 14.95 13.27
CA HIS A 245 -9.31 16.11 13.97
C HIS A 245 -9.59 16.02 15.47
N THR A 246 -8.54 16.20 16.26
CA THR A 246 -8.55 16.54 17.69
C THR A 246 -7.46 17.61 17.88
N ASN A 247 -7.50 18.36 18.98
CA ASN A 247 -6.46 19.35 19.27
C ASN A 247 -5.06 18.70 19.48
N ALA A 248 -5.03 17.41 19.83
CA ALA A 248 -3.80 16.63 20.00
C ALA A 248 -3.28 16.01 18.68
N ALA A 249 -4.17 15.50 17.81
CA ALA A 249 -3.76 14.91 16.53
C ALA A 249 -3.28 15.96 15.51
N GLY A 250 -3.94 17.13 15.50
CA GLY A 250 -3.97 18.04 14.36
C GLY A 250 -5.03 17.62 13.33
N TYR A 251 -4.91 18.09 12.09
CA TYR A 251 -5.82 17.70 11.01
C TYR A 251 -5.30 16.46 10.25
N ASN A 252 -6.09 15.38 10.28
CA ASN A 252 -5.79 14.10 9.64
C ASN A 252 -6.71 13.86 8.43
N LEU A 253 -6.17 13.24 7.38
CA LEU A 253 -6.93 12.78 6.20
C LEU A 253 -6.29 11.53 5.60
N VAL A 254 -7.07 10.46 5.44
CA VAL A 254 -6.76 9.39 4.47
C VAL A 254 -7.63 9.63 3.23
N ALA A 255 -7.00 9.83 2.07
CA ALA A 255 -7.68 10.06 0.80
C ALA A 255 -7.25 9.04 -0.26
N SER A 256 -8.20 8.48 -1.00
CA SER A 256 -7.95 7.62 -2.16
C SER A 256 -8.59 8.19 -3.41
N ALA A 257 -7.88 8.04 -4.53
CA ALA A 257 -8.30 8.51 -5.83
C ALA A 257 -7.85 7.54 -6.94
N THR A 258 -8.38 7.71 -8.14
CA THR A 258 -8.06 6.88 -9.31
C THR A 258 -7.75 7.69 -10.56
N GLU A 259 -6.85 7.19 -11.40
CA GLU A 259 -6.65 7.64 -12.78
C GLU A 259 -6.52 6.40 -13.69
N GLY A 260 -7.55 6.13 -14.50
CA GLY A 260 -7.62 4.91 -15.30
C GLY A 260 -7.64 3.64 -14.43
N GLN A 261 -6.61 2.79 -14.56
CA GLN A 261 -6.44 1.58 -13.74
C GLN A 261 -5.60 1.83 -12.47
N MET A 262 -4.96 2.99 -12.35
CA MET A 262 -4.11 3.33 -11.21
C MET A 262 -4.97 3.85 -10.05
N ARG A 263 -4.73 3.36 -8.84
CA ARG A 263 -5.38 3.83 -7.61
C ARG A 263 -4.31 4.18 -6.59
N LEU A 264 -4.34 5.41 -6.11
CA LEU A 264 -3.45 5.89 -5.06
C LEU A 264 -4.20 6.04 -3.73
N ILE A 265 -3.47 5.86 -2.64
CA ILE A 265 -3.92 6.11 -1.28
C ILE A 265 -2.88 7.00 -0.62
N SER A 266 -3.30 8.16 -0.15
CA SER A 266 -2.51 9.05 0.70
C SER A 266 -3.05 9.03 2.12
N ALA A 267 -2.16 9.02 3.12
CA ALA A 267 -2.52 9.34 4.49
C ALA A 267 -1.64 10.50 4.95
N VAL A 268 -2.27 11.55 5.45
CA VAL A 268 -1.64 12.77 5.99
C VAL A 268 -2.13 12.95 7.42
N MET A 269 -1.20 13.09 8.37
CA MET A 269 -1.49 13.18 9.79
C MET A 269 -0.76 14.37 10.42
N GLY A 270 -1.44 15.09 11.31
CA GLY A 270 -0.91 16.31 11.92
C GLY A 270 -0.65 17.44 10.92
N GLY A 271 -1.60 17.69 10.01
CA GLY A 271 -1.61 18.93 9.22
C GLY A 271 -2.09 20.12 10.07
N HIS A 272 -1.55 21.32 9.82
CA HIS A 272 -1.77 22.48 10.70
C HIS A 272 -3.13 23.17 10.55
N THR A 273 -3.82 23.03 9.41
CA THR A 273 -5.08 23.75 9.14
C THR A 273 -6.18 22.87 8.55
N TYR A 274 -7.45 23.25 8.79
CA TYR A 274 -8.63 22.53 8.31
C TYR A 274 -8.61 22.27 6.79
N LYS A 275 -8.18 23.27 6.01
CA LYS A 275 -8.02 23.13 4.54
C LYS A 275 -6.67 22.54 4.14
N GLY A 276 -5.62 22.73 4.94
CA GLY A 276 -4.29 22.15 4.73
C GLY A 276 -4.36 20.66 4.42
N ARG A 277 -4.98 19.84 5.28
CA ARG A 277 -5.09 18.38 5.05
C ARG A 277 -5.58 18.01 3.63
N GLU A 278 -6.54 18.78 3.08
CA GLU A 278 -7.14 18.52 1.76
C GLU A 278 -6.19 18.97 0.65
N THR A 279 -5.59 20.17 0.78
CA THR A 279 -4.56 20.67 -0.14
C THR A 279 -3.33 19.75 -0.18
N GLU A 280 -2.87 19.27 0.96
CA GLU A 280 -1.66 18.45 1.07
C GLU A 280 -1.86 17.02 0.53
N SER A 281 -2.98 16.37 0.86
CA SER A 281 -3.36 15.10 0.19
C SER A 281 -3.51 15.28 -1.31
N LYS A 282 -4.07 16.41 -1.79
CA LYS A 282 -4.16 16.71 -3.22
C LYS A 282 -2.79 16.85 -3.88
N LYS A 283 -1.83 17.56 -3.25
CA LYS A 283 -0.43 17.65 -3.72
C LYS A 283 0.18 16.26 -3.93
N LEU A 284 0.07 15.37 -2.93
CA LEU A 284 0.60 14.01 -2.99
C LEU A 284 -0.06 13.19 -4.11
N LEU A 285 -1.39 13.14 -4.15
CA LEU A 285 -2.13 12.37 -5.16
C LEU A 285 -1.82 12.86 -6.58
N THR A 286 -1.85 14.17 -6.84
CA THR A 286 -1.52 14.75 -8.15
C THR A 286 -0.05 14.53 -8.53
N TRP A 287 0.90 14.59 -7.58
CA TRP A 287 2.31 14.25 -7.85
C TRP A 287 2.47 12.77 -8.22
N GLY A 288 1.83 11.87 -7.48
CA GLY A 288 1.87 10.43 -7.71
C GLY A 288 1.33 10.05 -9.09
N PHE A 289 0.14 10.52 -9.46
CA PHE A 289 -0.39 10.27 -10.80
C PHE A 289 0.50 10.90 -11.88
N ARG A 290 1.01 12.11 -11.70
CA ARG A 290 1.81 12.79 -12.73
C ARG A 290 3.14 12.08 -13.06
N PHE A 291 3.78 11.42 -12.08
CA PHE A 291 5.12 10.85 -12.25
C PHE A 291 5.19 9.33 -12.20
N PHE A 292 4.10 8.63 -11.88
CA PHE A 292 4.07 7.17 -11.85
C PHE A 292 2.97 6.59 -12.74
N GLU A 293 3.15 5.33 -13.10
CA GLU A 293 2.13 4.47 -13.70
C GLU A 293 2.15 3.10 -13.02
N THR A 294 0.98 2.49 -12.86
CA THR A 294 0.85 1.14 -12.30
C THR A 294 0.46 0.16 -13.39
N VAL A 295 1.27 -0.87 -13.55
CA VAL A 295 1.24 -1.83 -14.65
C VAL A 295 1.14 -3.25 -14.11
N ALA A 296 0.51 -4.14 -14.87
CA ALA A 296 0.38 -5.56 -14.54
C ALA A 296 0.96 -6.43 -15.67
N PRO A 297 2.30 -6.50 -15.83
CA PRO A 297 2.96 -7.24 -16.90
C PRO A 297 2.63 -8.73 -16.91
N LEU A 298 2.37 -9.34 -15.75
CA LEU A 298 1.94 -10.73 -15.63
C LEU A 298 0.58 -10.83 -14.93
N LYS A 299 -0.27 -11.72 -15.43
CA LYS A 299 -1.61 -12.01 -14.92
C LYS A 299 -1.67 -13.39 -14.28
N ALA A 300 -2.50 -13.54 -13.25
CA ALA A 300 -2.70 -14.81 -12.56
C ALA A 300 -3.08 -15.93 -13.55
N GLY A 301 -2.43 -17.10 -13.41
CA GLY A 301 -2.71 -18.25 -14.27
C GLY A 301 -2.32 -18.08 -15.75
N LYS A 302 -1.49 -17.09 -16.10
CA LYS A 302 -0.83 -17.02 -17.42
C LYS A 302 0.61 -17.51 -17.31
N GLU A 303 1.00 -18.35 -18.27
CA GLU A 303 2.37 -18.82 -18.43
C GLU A 303 3.29 -17.63 -18.70
N PHE A 304 4.34 -17.51 -17.89
CA PHE A 304 5.45 -16.58 -18.09
C PHE A 304 6.69 -17.32 -18.61
N ALA A 305 6.89 -18.55 -18.14
CA ALA A 305 7.92 -19.47 -18.58
C ALA A 305 7.41 -20.91 -18.48
N SER A 306 8.09 -21.84 -19.15
CA SER A 306 7.92 -23.27 -18.94
C SER A 306 9.30 -23.89 -18.77
N GLU A 307 9.41 -24.88 -17.89
CA GLU A 307 10.66 -25.60 -17.60
C GLU A 307 10.47 -27.11 -17.68
N PRO A 308 11.54 -27.90 -17.97
CA PRO A 308 11.49 -29.36 -17.87
C PRO A 308 11.10 -29.82 -16.46
N VAL A 309 10.42 -30.96 -16.36
CA VAL A 309 10.22 -31.68 -15.10
C VAL A 309 10.70 -33.11 -15.24
N TRP A 310 11.51 -33.54 -14.29
CA TRP A 310 11.98 -34.91 -14.19
C TRP A 310 11.01 -35.76 -13.37
N PHE A 311 10.83 -37.01 -13.80
CA PHE A 311 10.00 -38.01 -13.13
C PHE A 311 8.50 -37.69 -13.11
N GLY A 312 8.04 -36.76 -13.95
CA GLY A 312 6.65 -36.29 -14.01
C GLY A 312 5.72 -37.16 -14.87
N ASP A 313 4.42 -36.92 -14.74
CA ASP A 313 3.40 -37.35 -15.70
C ASP A 313 3.38 -36.48 -16.98
N ASN A 314 4.08 -35.34 -16.95
CA ASN A 314 4.31 -34.42 -18.07
C ASN A 314 5.79 -34.00 -18.12
N ASP A 315 6.38 -33.94 -19.32
CA ASP A 315 7.80 -33.58 -19.52
C ASP A 315 8.17 -32.13 -19.11
N ARG A 316 7.16 -31.26 -18.93
CA ARG A 316 7.33 -29.82 -18.63
C ARG A 316 6.23 -29.30 -17.71
N VAL A 317 6.57 -28.27 -16.94
CA VAL A 317 5.63 -27.47 -16.13
C VAL A 317 5.46 -26.07 -16.71
N GLN A 318 4.27 -25.50 -16.52
CA GLN A 318 3.99 -24.08 -16.79
C GLN A 318 4.19 -23.27 -15.52
N LEU A 319 4.99 -22.20 -15.60
CA LEU A 319 5.37 -21.34 -14.49
C LEU A 319 4.85 -19.91 -14.71
N GLY A 320 4.45 -19.25 -13.64
CA GLY A 320 3.91 -17.89 -13.68
C GLY A 320 3.69 -17.32 -12.28
N VAL A 321 2.57 -16.61 -12.09
CA VAL A 321 2.22 -15.96 -10.82
C VAL A 321 0.85 -16.42 -10.31
N GLU A 322 0.72 -16.59 -8.99
CA GLU A 322 -0.55 -16.91 -8.33
C GLU A 322 -1.56 -15.75 -8.44
N LYS A 323 -1.05 -14.51 -8.37
CA LYS A 323 -1.82 -13.26 -8.34
C LYS A 323 -1.22 -12.29 -9.34
N ASP A 324 -2.05 -11.40 -9.88
CA ASP A 324 -1.61 -10.36 -10.82
C ASP A 324 -0.40 -9.59 -10.30
N ALA A 325 0.66 -9.55 -11.10
CA ALA A 325 1.94 -8.95 -10.74
C ALA A 325 1.91 -7.44 -10.95
N TYR A 326 1.18 -6.71 -10.09
CA TYR A 326 1.16 -5.25 -10.12
C TYR A 326 2.50 -4.65 -9.69
N LEU A 327 2.98 -3.69 -10.48
CA LEU A 327 4.19 -2.91 -10.28
C LEU A 327 3.85 -1.43 -10.45
N THR A 328 4.42 -0.55 -9.63
CA THR A 328 4.35 0.90 -9.86
C THR A 328 5.72 1.41 -10.22
N ILE A 329 5.81 2.06 -11.38
CA ILE A 329 7.05 2.48 -12.04
C ILE A 329 6.97 3.96 -12.44
N PRO A 330 8.08 4.64 -12.80
CA PRO A 330 8.00 6.01 -13.28
C PRO A 330 7.21 6.06 -14.59
N ARG A 331 6.34 7.06 -14.76
CA ARG A 331 5.40 7.17 -15.89
C ARG A 331 6.13 7.24 -17.23
N GLY A 332 5.74 6.38 -18.17
CA GLY A 332 6.35 6.25 -19.50
C GLY A 332 7.49 5.23 -19.58
N ARG A 333 7.92 4.62 -18.47
CA ARG A 333 9.02 3.63 -18.44
C ARG A 333 8.57 2.19 -18.75
N MET A 334 7.27 1.91 -18.90
CA MET A 334 6.76 0.56 -19.19
C MET A 334 7.43 -0.15 -20.38
N LYS A 335 7.91 0.59 -21.40
CA LYS A 335 8.62 0.02 -22.55
C LYS A 335 10.05 -0.46 -22.24
N ASP A 336 10.65 0.07 -21.18
CA ASP A 336 12.01 -0.24 -20.76
C ASP A 336 12.05 -1.36 -19.71
N LEU A 337 10.87 -1.75 -19.20
CA LEU A 337 10.69 -2.77 -18.18
C LEU A 337 11.04 -4.15 -18.73
N LYS A 338 12.06 -4.78 -18.14
CA LYS A 338 12.46 -6.16 -18.45
C LYS A 338 12.01 -7.10 -17.33
N ALA A 339 11.65 -8.32 -17.70
CA ALA A 339 11.36 -9.40 -16.76
C ALA A 339 12.31 -10.57 -17.03
N SER A 340 12.84 -11.16 -15.95
CA SER A 340 13.62 -12.40 -15.98
C SER A 340 13.26 -13.25 -14.75
N TYR A 341 13.77 -14.47 -14.64
CA TYR A 341 13.56 -15.31 -13.45
C TYR A 341 14.82 -16.09 -13.08
N VAL A 342 14.80 -16.61 -11.85
CA VAL A 342 15.79 -17.54 -11.29
C VAL A 342 15.02 -18.63 -10.55
N LEU A 343 15.35 -19.90 -10.80
CA LEU A 343 14.81 -21.04 -10.06
C LEU A 343 15.54 -21.23 -8.72
N ASN A 344 14.84 -21.80 -7.74
CA ASN A 344 15.41 -22.14 -6.43
C ASN A 344 16.38 -23.33 -6.52
N ASN A 345 16.15 -24.23 -7.48
CA ASN A 345 16.95 -25.41 -7.79
C ASN A 345 17.35 -25.38 -9.27
N THR A 346 18.42 -26.08 -9.66
CA THR A 346 18.79 -26.27 -11.08
C THR A 346 17.79 -27.13 -11.86
N GLU A 347 17.01 -27.95 -11.15
CA GLU A 347 16.07 -28.92 -11.73
C GLU A 347 14.74 -28.89 -10.97
N LEU A 348 13.66 -29.22 -11.66
CA LEU A 348 12.34 -29.44 -11.09
C LEU A 348 12.01 -30.94 -11.16
N HIS A 349 11.72 -31.56 -10.03
CA HIS A 349 11.35 -32.98 -9.93
C HIS A 349 9.89 -33.08 -9.48
N ALA A 350 9.14 -34.04 -10.03
CA ALA A 350 7.78 -34.35 -9.58
C ALA A 350 7.75 -35.06 -8.22
N PRO A 351 6.65 -34.97 -7.43
CA PRO A 351 5.43 -34.23 -7.73
C PRO A 351 5.54 -32.72 -7.43
N LEU A 352 4.98 -31.89 -8.33
CA LEU A 352 4.93 -30.42 -8.19
C LEU A 352 3.49 -29.98 -7.98
N LYS A 353 3.20 -29.35 -6.84
CA LYS A 353 1.85 -28.88 -6.52
C LYS A 353 1.53 -27.56 -7.20
N LYS A 354 0.26 -27.35 -7.53
CA LYS A 354 -0.22 -26.03 -7.98
C LYS A 354 0.09 -24.96 -6.92
N ASN A 355 0.50 -23.78 -7.39
CA ASN A 355 0.99 -22.62 -6.63
C ASN A 355 2.27 -22.89 -5.80
N GLN A 356 2.95 -24.03 -5.97
CA GLN A 356 4.27 -24.26 -5.37
C GLN A 356 5.29 -23.25 -5.90
N VAL A 357 5.96 -22.54 -4.99
CA VAL A 357 7.05 -21.60 -5.32
C VAL A 357 8.28 -22.39 -5.74
N VAL A 358 8.74 -22.17 -6.97
CA VAL A 358 9.93 -22.83 -7.54
C VAL A 358 11.03 -21.84 -7.92
N GLY A 359 10.80 -20.53 -7.77
CA GLY A 359 11.79 -19.50 -8.09
C GLY A 359 11.31 -18.09 -7.77
N SER A 360 11.99 -17.11 -8.35
CA SER A 360 11.63 -15.68 -8.29
C SER A 360 11.67 -15.04 -9.68
N ILE A 361 10.71 -14.15 -9.95
CA ILE A 361 10.67 -13.26 -11.10
C ILE A 361 11.29 -11.93 -10.69
N ASN A 362 12.27 -11.45 -11.46
CA ASN A 362 12.92 -10.16 -11.30
C ASN A 362 12.37 -9.18 -12.34
N PHE A 363 11.90 -8.02 -11.89
CA PHE A 363 11.52 -6.92 -12.77
C PHE A 363 12.59 -5.83 -12.72
N GLN A 364 13.07 -5.40 -13.88
CA GLN A 364 14.22 -4.51 -14.02
C GLN A 364 13.91 -3.27 -14.85
N LEU A 365 14.42 -2.12 -14.40
CA LEU A 365 14.57 -0.90 -15.19
C LEU A 365 16.05 -0.50 -15.16
N ASP A 366 16.57 -0.04 -16.29
CA ASP A 366 17.96 0.47 -16.41
C ASP A 366 19.03 -0.52 -15.89
N GLY A 367 18.76 -1.82 -16.06
CA GLY A 367 19.63 -2.92 -15.59
C GLY A 367 19.50 -3.26 -14.10
N LYS A 368 18.78 -2.46 -13.30
CA LYS A 368 18.58 -2.65 -11.86
C LYS A 368 17.24 -3.33 -11.58
N THR A 369 17.24 -4.37 -10.75
CA THR A 369 16.00 -4.96 -10.23
C THR A 369 15.28 -3.96 -9.33
N ILE A 370 14.05 -3.61 -9.70
CA ILE A 370 13.18 -2.64 -9.00
C ILE A 370 12.14 -3.32 -8.09
N GLU A 371 11.81 -4.58 -8.39
CA GLU A 371 10.78 -5.38 -7.72
C GLU A 371 11.02 -6.88 -7.99
N GLN A 372 10.58 -7.75 -7.07
CA GLN A 372 10.55 -9.20 -7.26
C GLN A 372 9.15 -9.77 -6.96
N ARG A 373 8.81 -10.92 -7.55
CA ARG A 373 7.59 -11.71 -7.26
C ARG A 373 7.93 -13.21 -7.24
N PRO A 374 7.24 -14.06 -6.44
CA PRO A 374 7.44 -15.51 -6.50
C PRO A 374 7.08 -16.07 -7.88
N LEU A 375 7.90 -16.97 -8.41
CA LEU A 375 7.58 -17.80 -9.58
C LEU A 375 6.95 -19.10 -9.08
N VAL A 376 5.72 -19.39 -9.54
CA VAL A 376 4.92 -20.54 -9.08
C VAL A 376 4.49 -21.46 -10.20
N VAL A 377 4.32 -22.73 -9.85
CA VAL A 377 3.72 -23.79 -10.68
C VAL A 377 2.23 -23.50 -10.93
N LEU A 378 1.81 -23.43 -12.20
CA LEU A 378 0.41 -23.09 -12.56
C LEU A 378 -0.52 -24.30 -12.61
N ASN A 379 0.01 -25.45 -13.02
CA ASN A 379 -0.69 -26.73 -13.14
C ASN A 379 0.07 -27.77 -12.31
N GLU A 380 -0.64 -28.62 -11.58
CA GLU A 380 -0.04 -29.71 -10.80
C GLU A 380 0.55 -30.78 -11.72
N ILE A 381 1.75 -31.28 -11.39
CA ILE A 381 2.45 -32.36 -12.09
C ILE A 381 2.59 -33.54 -11.11
N GLN A 382 2.03 -34.70 -11.45
CA GLN A 382 2.11 -35.90 -10.61
C GLN A 382 3.36 -36.73 -10.91
N GLU A 383 3.66 -37.75 -10.10
CA GLU A 383 4.71 -38.71 -10.42
C GLU A 383 4.36 -39.51 -11.69
N GLY A 384 5.32 -39.62 -12.61
CA GLY A 384 5.21 -40.40 -13.82
C GLY A 384 5.14 -41.91 -13.58
N GLY A 385 4.67 -42.62 -14.60
CA GLY A 385 4.67 -44.09 -14.60
C GLY A 385 6.08 -44.66 -14.43
N PHE A 386 6.17 -45.85 -13.82
CA PHE A 386 7.44 -46.51 -13.49
C PHE A 386 8.48 -46.50 -14.63
N PHE A 387 8.04 -46.76 -15.86
CA PHE A 387 8.91 -46.75 -17.04
C PHE A 387 9.40 -45.34 -17.46
N SER A 388 8.57 -44.27 -17.37
CA SER A 388 9.05 -42.92 -17.70
C SER A 388 10.09 -42.47 -16.68
N ARG A 389 9.88 -42.76 -15.39
CA ARG A 389 10.83 -42.43 -14.32
C ARG A 389 12.19 -43.12 -14.46
N ILE A 390 12.23 -44.36 -14.97
CA ILE A 390 13.50 -45.04 -15.29
C ILE A 390 14.19 -44.39 -16.50
N VAL A 391 13.43 -44.05 -17.55
CA VAL A 391 13.97 -43.35 -18.73
C VAL A 391 14.54 -41.98 -18.32
N ASP A 392 13.83 -41.24 -17.46
CA ASP A 392 14.27 -39.96 -16.92
C ASP A 392 15.50 -40.09 -16.03
N TYR A 393 15.57 -41.10 -15.17
CA TYR A 393 16.77 -41.38 -14.37
C TYR A 393 18.01 -41.59 -15.27
N ILE A 394 17.85 -42.34 -16.37
CA ILE A 394 18.93 -42.57 -17.34
C ILE A 394 19.30 -41.25 -18.06
N LYS A 395 18.32 -40.48 -18.55
CA LYS A 395 18.55 -39.15 -19.17
C LYS A 395 19.32 -38.23 -18.21
N LEU A 396 18.89 -38.14 -16.95
CA LEU A 396 19.47 -37.28 -15.92
C LEU A 396 20.92 -37.68 -15.62
N MET A 397 21.19 -38.98 -15.47
CA MET A 397 22.53 -39.52 -15.29
C MET A 397 23.46 -39.18 -16.48
N PHE A 398 22.97 -39.22 -17.72
CA PHE A 398 23.75 -38.78 -18.88
C PHE A 398 23.96 -37.25 -18.90
N HIS A 399 22.95 -36.45 -18.57
CA HIS A 399 23.04 -34.99 -18.49
C HIS A 399 24.12 -34.57 -17.47
N HIS A 400 24.05 -35.08 -16.24
CA HIS A 400 25.04 -34.82 -15.18
C HIS A 400 26.48 -35.25 -15.54
N TRP A 401 26.65 -36.20 -16.46
CA TRP A 401 27.96 -36.75 -16.82
C TRP A 401 28.60 -36.04 -18.03
N PHE A 402 27.80 -35.39 -18.89
CA PHE A 402 28.26 -34.82 -20.16
C PHE A 402 27.96 -33.33 -20.38
N GLY A 403 27.13 -32.70 -19.53
CA GLY A 403 26.78 -31.27 -19.59
C GLY A 403 25.28 -31.03 -19.47
#